data_AF-A0A9W9QTF2-F1
#
_entry.id   AF-A0A9W9QTF2-F1
#
_cell.length_a   1.000
_cell.length_b   1.000
_cell.length_c   1.000
_cell.angle_alpha   90.00
_cell.angle_beta   90.00
_cell.angle_gamma   90.00
#
_symmetry.space_group_name_H-M   'P 1'
#
loop_
_entity.id
_entity.type
_entity.pdbx_description
1 polymer ?
#
loop_
_entity_poly.entity_id
_entity_poly.type
_entity_poly.pdbx_seq_one_letter_code
_entity_poly.pdbx_strand_id
1 'polypeptide(L)'
;MTPAQSNLKDVSFSHLFPLEVTRALSYHLTLAVAYTHKQGYVHGDLHLRNILVKLPSSLDQLSVEQFYKTHGEPDTVQITQRDGKPLPPNLPARAVIPLFLGTDAEEFTLNDARVLLSDSGESLNQTSNPRKGKNCHTPLAVRPPEALFQPEAPLSFSADIWSLATSIWEILGMKAIFSSEYSSADELAPQQIDILGPVPQHWWDQWKERGEFFDLNGRPVEGRYVWPPMEQAFKEGIQKYGRLGQLGEYGKDETDAILDLMRRMFAFRPEDQPTAEEVLRSEWMVKWCLPDFERGLHLSR
;
A
#
# COMPACT_ATOMS: atom_id res chain seq x y z
N MET A 1 -5.05 -16.87 -16.55
CA MET A 1 -4.40 -15.84 -15.71
C MET A 1 -3.05 -16.41 -15.32
N THR A 2 -1.95 -15.69 -15.52
CA THR A 2 -0.64 -16.17 -15.04
C THR A 2 -0.68 -16.20 -13.51
N PRO A 3 -0.33 -17.32 -12.86
CA PRO A 3 -0.28 -17.38 -11.40
C PRO A 3 0.71 -16.33 -10.86
N ALA A 4 0.44 -15.85 -9.64
CA ALA A 4 1.34 -15.00 -8.89
C ALA A 4 2.11 -15.82 -7.85
N GLN A 5 3.31 -15.35 -7.49
CA GLN A 5 4.14 -15.96 -6.44
C GLN A 5 3.54 -15.73 -5.06
N SER A 6 3.25 -14.47 -4.78
CA SER A 6 2.72 -13.96 -3.53
C SER A 6 2.26 -12.50 -3.73
N ASN A 7 1.75 -11.88 -2.68
CA ASN A 7 1.55 -10.44 -2.61
C ASN A 7 2.76 -9.73 -1.97
N LEU A 8 2.95 -8.45 -2.27
CA LEU A 8 4.10 -7.69 -1.76
C LEU A 8 4.10 -7.57 -0.23
N LYS A 9 2.95 -7.64 0.44
CA LYS A 9 2.89 -7.52 1.90
C LYS A 9 3.55 -8.71 2.59
N ASP A 10 3.32 -9.91 2.07
CA ASP A 10 3.91 -11.12 2.62
C ASP A 10 5.40 -11.21 2.27
N VAL A 11 5.79 -10.77 1.06
CA VAL A 11 7.21 -10.66 0.65
C VAL A 11 8.00 -9.69 1.53
N SER A 12 7.41 -8.53 1.88
CA SER A 12 8.06 -7.48 2.66
C SER A 12 7.89 -7.63 4.17
N PHE A 13 7.38 -8.76 4.66
CA PHE A 13 7.08 -8.92 6.08
C PHE A 13 8.37 -9.01 6.92
N SER A 14 8.76 -7.90 7.57
CA SER A 14 10.05 -7.78 8.30
C SER A 14 11.29 -7.78 7.40
N HIS A 15 11.09 -7.58 6.10
CA HIS A 15 12.12 -7.61 5.07
C HIS A 15 12.10 -6.30 4.26
N LEU A 16 13.22 -5.97 3.62
CA LEU A 16 13.39 -4.75 2.83
C LEU A 16 13.85 -5.09 1.43
N PHE A 17 13.32 -4.42 0.43
CA PHE A 17 13.80 -4.56 -0.94
C PHE A 17 15.12 -3.80 -1.16
N PRO A 18 16.01 -4.28 -2.05
CA PRO A 18 17.13 -3.48 -2.53
C PRO A 18 16.66 -2.17 -3.18
N LEU A 19 17.43 -1.09 -3.07
CA LEU A 19 17.03 0.24 -3.56
C LEU A 19 16.60 0.28 -5.03
N GLU A 20 17.27 -0.48 -5.90
CA GLU A 20 16.91 -0.50 -7.31
C GLU A 20 15.58 -1.24 -7.56
N VAL A 21 15.28 -2.23 -6.71
CA VAL A 21 13.99 -2.93 -6.73
C VAL A 21 12.88 -2.03 -6.19
N THR A 22 13.09 -1.29 -5.10
CA THR A 22 12.07 -0.36 -4.57
C THR A 22 11.65 0.67 -5.62
N ARG A 23 12.62 1.22 -6.34
CA ARG A 23 12.44 2.14 -7.46
C ARG A 23 11.65 1.50 -8.60
N ALA A 24 12.06 0.33 -9.08
CA ALA A 24 11.39 -0.36 -10.16
C ALA A 24 9.95 -0.78 -9.80
N LEU A 25 9.73 -1.27 -8.58
CA LEU A 25 8.41 -1.61 -8.05
C LEU A 25 7.50 -0.38 -7.99
N SER A 26 8.01 0.74 -7.45
CA SER A 26 7.26 2.00 -7.33
C SER A 26 6.84 2.54 -8.70
N TYR A 27 7.74 2.50 -9.69
CA TYR A 27 7.40 2.90 -11.06
C TYR A 27 6.32 2.01 -11.66
N HIS A 28 6.50 0.69 -11.58
CA HIS A 28 5.60 -0.26 -12.22
C HIS A 28 4.21 -0.26 -11.58
N LEU A 29 4.14 -0.15 -10.25
CA LEU A 29 2.88 0.00 -9.52
C LEU A 29 2.15 1.27 -9.97
N THR A 30 2.86 2.41 -10.02
CA THR A 30 2.29 3.68 -10.47
C THR A 30 1.80 3.58 -11.92
N LEU A 31 2.55 2.88 -12.79
CA LEU A 31 2.15 2.65 -14.17
C LEU A 31 0.86 1.83 -14.27
N ALA A 32 0.70 0.79 -13.44
CA ALA A 32 -0.52 0.00 -13.37
C ALA A 32 -1.73 0.84 -12.91
N VAL A 33 -1.55 1.69 -11.88
CA VAL A 33 -2.60 2.62 -11.41
C VAL A 33 -2.96 3.64 -12.49
N ALA A 34 -1.97 4.25 -13.14
CA ALA A 34 -2.20 5.21 -14.23
C ALA A 34 -2.97 4.57 -15.40
N TYR A 35 -2.66 3.32 -15.73
CA TYR A 35 -3.41 2.57 -16.73
C TYR A 35 -4.88 2.35 -16.29
N THR A 36 -5.12 1.94 -15.05
CA THR A 36 -6.47 1.75 -14.48
C THR A 36 -7.28 3.05 -14.52
N HIS A 37 -6.69 4.16 -14.10
CA HIS A 37 -7.33 5.49 -14.13
C HIS A 37 -7.66 5.91 -15.55
N LYS A 38 -6.75 5.66 -16.51
CA LYS A 38 -6.99 5.94 -17.93
C LYS A 38 -8.14 5.12 -18.54
N GLN A 39 -8.43 3.94 -17.99
CA GLN A 39 -9.62 3.16 -18.36
C GLN A 39 -10.91 3.68 -17.70
N GLY A 40 -10.83 4.73 -16.88
CA GLY A 40 -11.96 5.34 -16.19
C GLY A 40 -12.36 4.65 -14.88
N TYR A 41 -11.45 3.88 -14.28
CA TYR A 41 -11.71 3.15 -13.04
C TYR A 41 -10.80 3.63 -11.91
N VAL A 42 -11.39 3.70 -10.72
CA VAL A 42 -10.67 3.77 -9.44
C VAL A 42 -10.56 2.34 -8.94
N HIS A 43 -9.37 1.91 -8.52
CA HIS A 43 -9.14 0.58 -7.97
C HIS A 43 -9.93 0.37 -6.68
N GLY A 44 -9.92 1.35 -5.78
CA GLY A 44 -10.77 1.41 -4.58
C GLY A 44 -10.28 0.59 -3.39
N ASP A 45 -9.31 -0.30 -3.59
CA ASP A 45 -8.70 -1.10 -2.51
C ASP A 45 -7.20 -1.36 -2.75
N LEU A 46 -6.45 -0.28 -2.96
CA LEU A 46 -5.02 -0.38 -3.28
C LEU A 46 -4.18 -0.55 -2.01
N HIS A 47 -3.49 -1.68 -1.87
CA HIS A 47 -2.50 -1.93 -0.81
C HIS A 47 -1.61 -3.12 -1.16
N LEU A 48 -0.51 -3.31 -0.44
CA LEU A 48 0.48 -4.35 -0.74
C LEU A 48 -0.07 -5.79 -0.82
N ARG A 49 -1.18 -6.12 -0.14
CA ARG A 49 -1.83 -7.44 -0.29
C ARG A 49 -2.54 -7.66 -1.64
N ASN A 50 -2.89 -6.59 -2.34
CA ASN A 50 -3.55 -6.61 -3.66
C ASN A 50 -2.54 -6.32 -4.79
N ILE A 51 -1.26 -6.23 -4.47
CA ILE A 51 -0.17 -6.03 -5.41
C ILE A 51 0.63 -7.34 -5.45
N LEU A 52 0.45 -8.10 -6.53
CA LEU A 52 0.98 -9.44 -6.67
C LEU A 52 2.30 -9.44 -7.43
N VAL A 53 3.21 -10.34 -7.05
CA VAL A 53 4.47 -10.57 -7.78
C VAL A 53 4.23 -11.62 -8.84
N LYS A 54 4.55 -11.28 -10.10
CA LYS A 54 4.36 -12.18 -11.23
C LYS A 54 5.25 -13.42 -11.08
N LEU A 55 4.72 -14.61 -11.36
CA LEU A 55 5.52 -15.83 -11.41
C LEU A 55 6.49 -15.81 -12.62
N PRO A 56 7.79 -16.11 -12.45
CA PRO A 56 8.78 -15.97 -13.54
C PRO A 56 8.61 -17.05 -14.61
N SER A 57 8.11 -18.23 -14.21
CA SER A 57 7.85 -19.39 -15.07
C SER A 57 6.39 -19.83 -14.93
N SER A 58 5.89 -20.64 -15.86
CA SER A 58 4.55 -21.22 -15.72
C SER A 58 4.58 -22.47 -14.85
N LEU A 59 3.54 -22.66 -14.02
CA LEU A 59 3.30 -23.93 -13.33
C LEU A 59 2.70 -24.99 -14.25
N ASP A 60 2.25 -24.62 -15.46
CA ASP A 60 1.55 -25.52 -16.40
C ASP A 60 2.41 -26.71 -16.86
N GLN A 61 3.74 -26.64 -16.66
CA GLN A 61 4.68 -27.70 -17.03
C GLN A 61 4.84 -28.78 -15.95
N LEU A 62 4.33 -28.55 -14.74
CA LEU A 62 4.43 -29.48 -13.62
C LEU A 62 3.17 -30.35 -13.53
N SER A 63 3.34 -31.66 -13.38
CA SER A 63 2.25 -32.50 -12.86
C SER A 63 1.96 -32.16 -11.39
N VAL A 64 0.78 -32.51 -10.88
CA VAL A 64 0.43 -32.30 -9.46
C VAL A 64 1.46 -32.96 -8.54
N GLU A 65 1.91 -34.17 -8.86
CA GLU A 65 2.93 -34.89 -8.10
C GLU A 65 4.29 -34.17 -8.12
N GLN A 66 4.68 -33.62 -9.27
CA GLN A 66 5.91 -32.83 -9.39
C GLN A 66 5.79 -31.52 -8.61
N PHE A 67 4.63 -30.88 -8.63
CA PHE A 67 4.37 -29.67 -7.87
C PHE A 67 4.52 -29.93 -6.36
N TYR A 68 3.89 -30.98 -5.83
CA TYR A 68 4.03 -31.35 -4.42
C TYR A 68 5.44 -31.80 -4.04
N LYS A 69 6.15 -32.48 -4.95
CA LYS A 69 7.55 -32.84 -4.72
C LYS A 69 8.44 -31.60 -4.57
N THR A 70 8.16 -30.54 -5.34
CA THR A 70 8.94 -29.29 -5.31
C THR A 70 8.55 -28.38 -4.15
N HIS A 71 7.25 -28.23 -3.89
CA HIS A 71 6.72 -27.20 -2.99
C HIS A 71 6.09 -27.75 -1.69
N GLY A 72 6.02 -29.06 -1.53
CA GLY A 72 5.36 -29.72 -0.41
C GLY A 72 3.90 -30.06 -0.68
N GLU A 73 3.37 -30.95 0.16
CA GLU A 73 1.94 -31.27 0.21
C GLU A 73 1.15 -30.11 0.86
N PRO A 74 -0.13 -29.89 0.51
CA PRO A 74 -0.91 -28.80 1.09
C PRO A 74 -1.10 -28.95 2.59
N ASP A 75 -0.67 -27.93 3.34
CA ASP A 75 -0.99 -27.85 4.76
C ASP A 75 -2.46 -27.49 4.96
N THR A 76 -3.10 -28.16 5.91
CA THR A 76 -4.52 -27.93 6.21
C THR A 76 -4.76 -27.73 7.68
N VAL A 77 -5.71 -26.85 8.00
CA VAL A 77 -6.18 -26.62 9.36
C VAL A 77 -7.61 -27.08 9.52
N GLN A 78 -7.95 -27.57 10.71
CA GLN A 78 -9.33 -27.88 11.05
C GLN A 78 -10.11 -26.59 11.31
N ILE A 79 -11.29 -26.49 10.72
CA ILE A 79 -12.21 -25.39 11.00
C ILE A 79 -13.05 -25.80 12.21
N THR A 80 -13.13 -24.94 13.22
CA THR A 80 -13.95 -25.17 14.41
C THR A 80 -14.78 -23.93 14.73
N GLN A 81 -15.96 -24.12 15.33
CA GLN A 81 -16.72 -22.99 15.85
C GLN A 81 -16.06 -22.46 17.13
N ARG A 82 -16.01 -21.13 17.30
CA ARG A 82 -15.45 -20.50 18.51
C ARG A 82 -16.17 -20.92 19.79
N ASP A 83 -17.45 -21.26 19.70
CA ASP A 83 -18.27 -21.72 20.83
C ASP A 83 -18.18 -23.24 21.08
N GLY A 84 -17.34 -23.96 20.30
CA GLY A 84 -17.11 -25.40 20.43
C GLY A 84 -18.22 -26.29 19.88
N LYS A 85 -19.27 -25.73 19.25
CA LYS A 85 -20.34 -26.53 18.66
C LYS A 85 -19.92 -27.19 17.33
N PRO A 86 -20.63 -28.25 16.90
CA PRO A 86 -20.38 -28.89 15.61
C PRO A 86 -20.57 -27.91 14.43
N LEU A 87 -19.78 -28.09 13.38
CA LEU A 87 -19.96 -27.33 12.15
C LEU A 87 -21.30 -27.70 11.47
N PRO A 88 -22.03 -26.71 10.92
CA PRO A 88 -23.15 -26.95 10.03
C PRO A 88 -22.70 -27.77 8.80
N PRO A 89 -23.59 -28.56 8.19
CA PRO A 89 -23.26 -29.40 7.05
C PRO A 89 -22.76 -28.63 5.81
N ASN A 90 -22.99 -27.32 5.76
CA ASN A 90 -22.65 -26.46 4.62
C ASN A 90 -21.27 -25.81 4.75
N LEU A 91 -20.57 -26.00 5.87
CA LEU A 91 -19.25 -25.44 6.12
C LEU A 91 -18.17 -26.52 5.91
N PRO A 92 -17.08 -26.21 5.17
CA PRO A 92 -15.97 -27.14 5.04
C PRO A 92 -15.36 -27.42 6.42
N ALA A 93 -14.99 -28.68 6.68
CA ALA A 93 -14.34 -29.07 7.93
C ALA A 93 -12.85 -28.70 7.98
N ARG A 94 -12.25 -28.41 6.82
CA ARG A 94 -10.83 -28.09 6.68
C ARG A 94 -10.64 -26.88 5.76
N ALA A 95 -9.64 -26.06 6.07
CA ALA A 95 -9.09 -25.07 5.16
C ALA A 95 -7.69 -25.49 4.73
N VAL A 96 -7.27 -25.09 3.53
CA VAL A 96 -5.89 -25.21 3.06
C VAL A 96 -5.18 -23.88 3.37
N ILE A 97 -3.99 -23.96 3.94
CA ILE A 97 -3.16 -22.77 4.17
C ILE A 97 -2.60 -22.30 2.82
N PRO A 98 -2.67 -21.01 2.47
CA PRO A 98 -2.06 -20.51 1.24
C PRO A 98 -0.56 -20.82 1.19
N LEU A 99 -0.12 -21.37 0.07
CA LEU A 99 1.29 -21.63 -0.19
C LEU A 99 1.99 -20.32 -0.60
N PHE A 100 3.09 -19.99 0.07
CA PHE A 100 3.97 -18.90 -0.33
C PHE A 100 4.98 -19.42 -1.37
N LEU A 101 4.89 -18.95 -2.61
CA LEU A 101 5.81 -19.29 -3.71
C LEU A 101 6.83 -18.18 -3.99
N GLY A 102 6.84 -17.11 -3.17
CA GLY A 102 7.75 -15.98 -3.33
C GLY A 102 9.12 -16.23 -2.72
N THR A 103 9.98 -15.23 -2.89
CA THR A 103 11.24 -15.07 -2.14
C THR A 103 11.10 -13.89 -1.17
N ASP A 104 12.04 -13.79 -0.23
CA ASP A 104 12.10 -12.67 0.71
C ASP A 104 12.50 -11.38 -0.02
N ALA A 105 12.06 -10.22 0.49
CA ALA A 105 12.24 -8.94 -0.20
C ALA A 105 13.71 -8.60 -0.50
N GLU A 106 14.67 -8.96 0.37
CA GLU A 106 16.10 -8.71 0.16
C GLU A 106 16.70 -9.50 -1.01
N GLU A 107 16.08 -10.62 -1.39
CA GLU A 107 16.53 -11.48 -2.49
C GLU A 107 15.98 -11.03 -3.85
N PHE A 108 15.07 -10.06 -3.87
CA PHE A 108 14.50 -9.58 -5.11
C PHE A 108 15.57 -8.94 -6.00
N THR A 109 15.42 -9.17 -7.29
CA THR A 109 16.18 -8.52 -8.34
C THR A 109 15.26 -7.63 -9.18
N LEU A 110 15.84 -6.85 -10.11
CA LEU A 110 15.06 -6.06 -11.05
C LEU A 110 14.13 -6.90 -11.96
N ASN A 111 14.41 -8.20 -12.13
CA ASN A 111 13.52 -9.11 -12.87
C ASN A 111 12.22 -9.41 -12.09
N ASP A 112 12.28 -9.36 -10.76
CA ASP A 112 11.15 -9.65 -9.87
C ASP A 112 10.26 -8.42 -9.64
N ALA A 113 10.73 -7.22 -10.04
CA ALA A 113 10.00 -5.95 -9.96
C ALA A 113 8.82 -5.83 -10.96
N ARG A 114 8.11 -6.94 -11.20
CA ARG A 114 6.96 -7.08 -12.08
C ARG A 114 5.72 -7.37 -11.27
N VAL A 115 4.97 -6.30 -10.98
CA VAL A 115 3.74 -6.39 -10.19
C VAL A 115 2.51 -6.55 -11.08
N LEU A 116 1.50 -7.20 -10.53
CA LEU A 116 0.16 -7.28 -11.06
C LEU A 116 -0.78 -6.66 -10.04
N LEU A 117 -1.58 -5.69 -10.47
CA LEU A 117 -2.67 -5.18 -9.65
C LEU A 117 -3.83 -6.19 -9.71
N SER A 118 -4.31 -6.61 -8.55
CA SER A 118 -5.35 -7.63 -8.42
C SER A 118 -6.49 -7.16 -7.53
N ASP A 119 -7.55 -7.96 -7.48
CA ASP A 119 -8.75 -7.72 -6.67
C ASP A 119 -9.51 -6.44 -7.01
N SER A 120 -10.24 -6.50 -8.12
CA SER A 120 -11.14 -5.42 -8.55
C SER A 120 -12.53 -5.49 -7.88
N GLY A 121 -12.68 -6.25 -6.78
CA GLY A 121 -13.95 -6.38 -6.08
C GLY A 121 -14.51 -5.05 -5.55
N GLU A 122 -13.61 -4.11 -5.27
CA GLU A 122 -13.93 -2.76 -4.79
C GLU A 122 -13.78 -1.66 -5.86
N SER A 123 -13.48 -2.03 -7.11
CA SER A 123 -13.28 -1.06 -8.17
C SER A 123 -14.58 -0.37 -8.58
N LEU A 124 -14.47 0.91 -8.93
CA LEU A 124 -15.61 1.74 -9.29
C LEU A 124 -15.31 2.62 -10.50
N ASN A 125 -16.36 2.99 -11.21
CA ASN A 125 -16.32 4.04 -12.22
C ASN A 125 -17.03 5.26 -11.64
N GLN A 126 -16.36 6.40 -11.61
CA GLN A 126 -16.89 7.62 -10.96
C GLN A 126 -18.21 8.12 -11.56
N THR A 127 -18.49 7.78 -12.82
CA THR A 127 -19.70 8.22 -13.54
C THR A 127 -20.82 7.20 -13.43
N SER A 128 -20.54 5.93 -13.71
CA SER A 128 -21.59 4.90 -13.79
C SER A 128 -21.89 4.19 -12.47
N ASN A 129 -20.94 4.20 -11.51
CA ASN A 129 -21.11 3.57 -10.21
C ASN A 129 -20.36 4.36 -9.10
N PRO A 130 -20.78 5.60 -8.79
CA PRO A 130 -20.11 6.41 -7.79
C PRO A 130 -20.27 5.82 -6.39
N ARG A 131 -19.18 5.80 -5.62
CA ARG A 131 -19.17 5.37 -4.21
C ARG A 131 -18.87 6.55 -3.32
N LYS A 132 -19.66 6.71 -2.26
CA LYS A 132 -19.44 7.76 -1.25
C LYS A 132 -18.32 7.40 -0.29
N GLY A 133 -17.64 8.40 0.27
CA GLY A 133 -16.57 8.25 1.25
C GLY A 133 -16.93 7.37 2.45
N LYS A 134 -18.16 7.47 2.97
CA LYS A 134 -18.66 6.61 4.07
C LYS A 134 -18.72 5.12 3.75
N ASN A 135 -18.74 4.78 2.46
CA ASN A 135 -18.72 3.41 1.95
C ASN A 135 -17.31 3.05 1.41
N CYS A 136 -16.27 3.78 1.81
CA CYS A 136 -14.89 3.42 1.49
C CYS A 136 -14.48 2.20 2.29
N HIS A 137 -14.31 1.07 1.62
CA HIS A 137 -13.97 -0.21 2.25
C HIS A 137 -12.46 -0.47 2.33
N THR A 138 -11.63 0.40 1.73
CA THR A 138 -10.17 0.34 1.81
C THR A 138 -9.73 0.23 3.28
N PRO A 139 -8.78 -0.65 3.65
CA PRO A 139 -8.28 -0.77 5.02
C PRO A 139 -7.89 0.57 5.64
N LEU A 140 -8.17 0.74 6.94
CA LEU A 140 -8.05 2.02 7.63
C LEU A 140 -6.70 2.73 7.40
N ALA A 141 -5.59 2.02 7.56
CA ALA A 141 -4.25 2.60 7.45
C ALA A 141 -3.91 3.20 6.07
N VAL A 142 -4.60 2.76 5.01
CA VAL A 142 -4.40 3.24 3.63
C VAL A 142 -5.61 4.00 3.10
N ARG A 143 -6.64 4.19 3.93
CA ARG A 143 -7.87 4.87 3.58
C ARG A 143 -7.63 6.38 3.45
N PRO A 144 -8.15 7.02 2.39
CA PRO A 144 -7.94 8.44 2.20
C PRO A 144 -8.78 9.27 3.20
N PRO A 145 -8.29 10.43 3.64
CA PRO A 145 -8.89 11.21 4.72
C PRO A 145 -10.26 11.78 4.37
N GLU A 146 -10.56 12.05 3.09
CA GLU A 146 -11.89 12.49 2.65
C GLU A 146 -12.99 11.46 2.95
N ALA A 147 -12.66 10.18 3.15
CA ALA A 147 -13.63 9.18 3.59
C ALA A 147 -14.20 9.49 4.99
N LEU A 148 -13.39 10.11 5.86
CA LEU A 148 -13.80 10.59 7.18
C LEU A 148 -14.40 11.99 7.09
N PHE A 149 -13.70 12.94 6.46
CA PHE A 149 -14.07 14.36 6.52
C PHE A 149 -15.14 14.77 5.50
N GLN A 150 -15.33 13.99 4.44
CA GLN A 150 -16.34 14.23 3.40
C GLN A 150 -17.13 12.94 3.09
N PRO A 151 -17.81 12.34 4.09
CA PRO A 151 -18.37 11.00 4.00
C PRO A 151 -19.47 10.86 2.93
N GLU A 152 -20.12 11.97 2.55
CA GLU A 152 -21.16 11.98 1.51
C GLU A 152 -20.63 12.29 0.11
N ALA A 153 -19.39 12.77 -0.02
CA ALA A 153 -18.77 13.05 -1.31
C ALA A 153 -18.38 11.74 -2.02
N PRO A 154 -18.46 11.68 -3.36
CA PRO A 154 -17.99 10.52 -4.10
C PRO A 154 -16.47 10.42 -4.03
N LEU A 155 -15.96 9.20 -3.87
CA LEU A 155 -14.55 8.89 -4.04
C LEU A 155 -14.13 9.14 -5.49
N SER A 156 -12.86 9.50 -5.66
CA SER A 156 -12.27 9.83 -6.95
C SER A 156 -10.96 9.08 -7.19
N PHE A 157 -10.31 9.34 -8.32
CA PHE A 157 -8.95 8.83 -8.57
C PHE A 157 -7.97 9.19 -7.45
N SER A 158 -8.16 10.32 -6.75
CA SER A 158 -7.33 10.73 -5.62
C SER A 158 -7.36 9.74 -4.45
N ALA A 159 -8.44 8.97 -4.28
CA ALA A 159 -8.49 7.90 -3.29
C ALA A 159 -7.38 6.85 -3.52
N ASP A 160 -7.18 6.47 -4.79
CA ASP A 160 -6.08 5.57 -5.15
C ASP A 160 -4.73 6.26 -5.06
N ILE A 161 -4.62 7.58 -5.28
CA ILE A 161 -3.34 8.30 -5.18
C ILE A 161 -2.84 8.31 -3.73
N TRP A 162 -3.74 8.53 -2.77
CA TRP A 162 -3.43 8.40 -1.35
C TRP A 162 -2.96 6.97 -1.02
N SER A 163 -3.72 5.95 -1.41
CA SER A 163 -3.37 4.55 -1.15
C SER A 163 -2.12 4.09 -1.93
N LEU A 164 -1.82 4.73 -3.06
CA LEU A 164 -0.59 4.50 -3.82
C LEU A 164 0.60 5.08 -3.06
N ALA A 165 0.48 6.27 -2.47
CA ALA A 165 1.52 6.87 -1.65
C ALA A 165 1.85 5.99 -0.43
N THR A 166 0.83 5.45 0.26
CA THR A 166 1.06 4.52 1.37
C THR A 166 1.75 3.24 0.91
N SER A 167 1.33 2.69 -0.24
CA SER A 167 1.94 1.47 -0.81
C SER A 167 3.40 1.70 -1.23
N ILE A 168 3.70 2.83 -1.88
CA ILE A 168 5.07 3.20 -2.22
C ILE A 168 5.90 3.36 -0.94
N TRP A 169 5.39 4.05 0.07
CA TRP A 169 6.10 4.21 1.34
C TRP A 169 6.47 2.87 1.98
N GLU A 170 5.53 1.91 2.00
CA GLU A 170 5.80 0.55 2.50
C GLU A 170 6.77 -0.24 1.60
N ILE A 171 6.83 0.03 0.30
CA ILE A 171 7.87 -0.53 -0.59
C ILE A 171 9.24 0.04 -0.22
N LEU A 172 9.31 1.34 0.10
CA LEU A 172 10.59 2.02 0.39
C LEU A 172 11.20 1.60 1.74
N GLY A 173 10.38 1.17 2.71
CA GLY A 173 10.87 0.89 4.05
C GLY A 173 9.94 0.04 4.91
N MET A 174 10.47 -0.36 6.07
CA MET A 174 9.85 -1.39 6.91
C MET A 174 8.72 -0.85 7.79
N LYS A 175 8.73 0.46 8.07
CA LYS A 175 7.69 1.10 8.88
C LYS A 175 6.65 1.76 7.99
N ALA A 176 5.41 1.30 8.12
CA ALA A 176 4.26 1.98 7.55
C ALA A 176 4.21 3.45 8.01
N ILE A 177 3.80 4.35 7.12
CA ILE A 177 3.63 5.77 7.46
C ILE A 177 2.47 5.96 8.45
N PHE A 178 1.40 5.15 8.29
CA PHE A 178 0.22 5.15 9.14
C PHE A 178 0.08 3.78 9.82
N SER A 179 -0.37 3.76 11.07
CA SER A 179 -0.49 2.51 11.84
C SER A 179 -1.77 1.77 11.45
N SER A 180 -1.68 0.43 11.43
CA SER A 180 -2.82 -0.47 11.26
C SER A 180 -3.43 -0.94 12.58
N GLU A 181 -2.94 -0.45 13.72
CA GLU A 181 -3.37 -0.91 15.06
C GLU A 181 -4.64 -0.23 15.57
N TYR A 182 -5.15 0.79 14.85
CA TYR A 182 -6.33 1.55 15.25
C TYR A 182 -7.63 0.91 14.77
N SER A 183 -8.70 1.15 15.53
CA SER A 183 -10.02 0.56 15.32
C SER A 183 -10.99 1.48 14.59
N SER A 184 -10.67 2.78 14.46
CA SER A 184 -11.52 3.76 13.77
C SER A 184 -10.74 4.77 12.92
N ALA A 185 -11.44 5.44 12.00
CA ALA A 185 -10.85 6.53 11.22
C ALA A 185 -10.56 7.77 12.08
N ASP A 186 -11.36 8.03 13.12
CA ASP A 186 -11.14 9.10 14.09
C ASP A 186 -9.85 8.90 14.90
N GLU A 187 -9.47 7.66 15.23
CA GLU A 187 -8.20 7.36 15.88
C GLU A 187 -6.99 7.55 14.94
N LEU A 188 -7.21 7.45 13.63
CA LEU A 188 -6.16 7.59 12.62
C LEU A 188 -5.91 9.05 12.20
N ALA A 189 -6.94 9.88 12.18
CA ALA A 189 -6.83 11.29 11.79
C ALA A 189 -5.77 12.09 12.59
N PRO A 190 -5.63 11.95 13.93
CA PRO A 190 -4.56 12.61 14.68
C PRO A 190 -3.17 12.21 14.20
N GLN A 191 -2.96 10.93 13.89
CA GLN A 191 -1.69 10.46 13.35
C GLN A 191 -1.40 11.10 11.99
N GLN A 192 -2.38 11.17 11.09
CA GLN A 192 -2.22 11.83 9.80
C GLN A 192 -1.86 13.32 10.00
N ILE A 193 -2.48 14.00 10.95
CA ILE A 193 -2.20 15.41 11.27
C ILE A 193 -0.80 15.60 11.86
N ASP A 194 -0.37 14.72 12.76
CA ASP A 194 0.97 14.77 13.35
C ASP A 194 2.07 14.63 12.28
N ILE A 195 1.85 13.74 11.30
CA ILE A 195 2.84 13.41 10.25
C ILE A 195 2.84 14.44 9.11
N LEU A 196 1.65 14.85 8.65
CA LEU A 196 1.46 15.65 7.43
C LEU A 196 1.22 17.13 7.70
N GLY A 197 0.89 17.50 8.94
CA GLY A 197 0.46 18.84 9.32
C GLY A 197 -1.07 19.00 9.36
N PRO A 198 -1.56 20.23 9.52
CA PRO A 198 -2.98 20.48 9.75
C PRO A 198 -3.85 20.14 8.54
N VAL A 199 -5.02 19.54 8.81
CA VAL A 199 -6.10 19.40 7.83
C VAL A 199 -6.68 20.78 7.44
N PRO A 200 -7.40 20.89 6.32
CA PRO A 200 -8.14 22.10 5.98
C PRO A 200 -9.05 22.57 7.12
N GLN A 201 -9.10 23.87 7.38
CA GLN A 201 -9.84 24.44 8.52
C GLN A 201 -11.31 23.98 8.58
N HIS A 202 -11.98 23.91 7.43
CA HIS A 202 -13.38 23.45 7.37
C HIS A 202 -13.56 21.97 7.76
N TRP A 203 -12.57 21.11 7.49
CA TRP A 203 -12.56 19.71 7.96
C TRP A 203 -12.34 19.66 9.47
N TRP A 204 -11.36 20.44 9.95
CA TRP A 204 -11.09 20.57 11.38
C TRP A 204 -12.35 20.99 12.15
N ASP A 205 -13.06 22.01 11.68
CA ASP A 205 -14.23 22.56 12.36
C ASP A 205 -15.42 21.59 12.39
N GLN A 206 -15.55 20.73 11.37
CA GLN A 206 -16.64 19.75 11.24
C GLN A 206 -16.38 18.43 11.98
N TRP A 207 -15.14 18.12 12.31
CA TRP A 207 -14.77 16.89 13.01
C TRP A 207 -15.17 16.96 14.49
N LYS A 208 -16.18 16.19 14.89
CA LYS A 208 -16.81 16.28 16.22
C LYS A 208 -15.96 15.62 17.30
N GLU A 209 -15.30 14.53 16.94
CA GLU A 209 -14.51 13.66 17.79
C GLU A 209 -13.11 14.24 18.05
N ARG A 210 -12.72 15.32 17.35
CA ARG A 210 -11.40 15.97 17.48
C ARG A 210 -11.01 16.30 18.93
N GLY A 211 -11.99 16.61 19.77
CA GLY A 211 -11.79 16.97 21.18
C GLY A 211 -11.25 15.85 22.06
N GLU A 212 -11.32 14.60 21.59
CA GLU A 212 -10.69 13.44 22.24
C GLU A 212 -9.17 13.41 22.04
N PHE A 213 -8.67 14.09 21.00
CA PHE A 213 -7.27 14.01 20.57
C PHE A 213 -6.53 15.35 20.64
N PHE A 214 -7.26 16.46 20.58
CA PHE A 214 -6.72 17.81 20.59
C PHE A 214 -7.47 18.74 21.57
N ASP A 215 -6.73 19.62 22.23
CA ASP A 215 -7.26 20.65 23.11
C ASP A 215 -7.90 21.83 22.34
N LEU A 216 -8.45 22.81 23.06
CA LEU A 216 -9.08 24.00 22.46
C LEU A 216 -8.13 24.87 21.61
N ASN A 217 -6.81 24.68 21.76
CA ASN A 217 -5.79 25.37 20.97
C ASN A 217 -5.27 24.51 19.80
N GLY A 218 -5.88 23.33 19.56
CA GLY A 218 -5.45 22.38 18.53
C GLY A 218 -4.16 21.63 18.87
N ARG A 219 -3.74 21.60 20.14
CA ARG A 219 -2.57 20.86 20.60
C ARG A 219 -2.97 19.45 21.02
N PRO A 220 -2.09 18.44 20.85
CA PRO A 220 -2.34 17.09 21.36
C PRO A 220 -2.74 17.12 22.84
N VAL A 221 -3.77 16.36 23.22
CA VAL A 221 -4.14 16.19 24.64
C VAL A 221 -3.01 15.50 25.42
N GLU A 222 -2.95 15.78 26.73
CA GLU A 222 -1.91 15.23 27.60
C GLU A 222 -1.92 13.69 27.58
N GLY A 223 -0.74 13.07 27.44
CA GLY A 223 -0.57 11.63 27.39
C GLY A 223 -0.80 10.99 26.01
N ARG A 224 -1.26 11.74 25.00
CA ARG A 224 -1.35 11.24 23.62
C ARG A 224 0.04 11.09 23.02
N TYR A 225 0.33 9.93 22.43
CA TYR A 225 1.53 9.76 21.61
C TYR A 225 1.44 10.61 20.36
N VAL A 226 2.50 11.37 20.07
CA VAL A 226 2.60 12.25 18.89
C VAL A 226 3.53 11.59 17.88
N TRP A 227 3.01 11.36 16.67
CA TRP A 227 3.80 10.73 15.62
C TRP A 227 4.85 11.71 15.05
N PRO A 228 6.03 11.22 14.63
CA PRO A 228 7.05 12.08 14.07
C PRO A 228 6.60 12.65 12.70
N PRO A 229 6.95 13.90 12.36
CA PRO A 229 6.74 14.45 11.03
C PRO A 229 7.35 13.57 9.93
N MET A 230 6.81 13.66 8.71
CA MET A 230 7.19 12.79 7.59
C MET A 230 8.70 12.68 7.36
N GLU A 231 9.45 13.77 7.45
CA GLU A 231 10.91 13.78 7.26
C GLU A 231 11.65 12.94 8.31
N GLN A 232 11.19 13.01 9.56
CA GLN A 232 11.73 12.19 10.64
C GLN A 232 11.29 10.74 10.50
N ALA A 233 10.02 10.49 10.13
CA ALA A 233 9.53 9.15 9.83
C ALA A 233 10.33 8.48 8.70
N PHE A 234 10.69 9.23 7.64
CA PHE A 234 11.54 8.75 6.55
C PHE A 234 12.93 8.38 7.05
N LYS A 235 13.56 9.24 7.85
CA LYS A 235 14.89 8.99 8.41
C LYS A 235 14.91 7.74 9.29
N GLU A 236 13.87 7.52 10.09
CA GLU A 236 13.81 6.44 11.07
C GLU A 236 13.26 5.12 10.51
N GLY A 237 12.32 5.18 9.58
CA GLY A 237 11.59 4.04 9.02
C GLY A 237 12.16 3.51 7.70
N ILE A 238 12.81 4.37 6.93
CA ILE A 238 13.38 4.04 5.61
C ILE A 238 14.91 4.04 5.69
N GLN A 239 15.54 5.20 5.89
CA GLN A 239 17.01 5.34 5.83
C GLN A 239 17.74 4.51 6.90
N LYS A 240 17.25 4.52 8.15
CA LYS A 240 17.86 3.77 9.25
C LYS A 240 17.85 2.26 9.01
N TYR A 241 16.73 1.71 8.53
CA TYR A 241 16.64 0.27 8.31
C TYR A 241 17.35 -0.17 7.03
N GLY A 242 17.37 0.65 5.98
CA GLY A 242 18.21 0.41 4.80
C GLY A 242 19.70 0.26 5.16
N ARG A 243 20.22 1.12 6.06
CA ARG A 243 21.57 0.98 6.63
C ARG A 243 21.78 -0.32 7.39
N LEU A 244 20.87 -0.64 8.31
CA LEU A 244 21.00 -1.81 9.18
C LEU A 244 20.93 -3.11 8.37
N GLY A 245 20.11 -3.15 7.32
CA GLY A 245 20.01 -4.28 6.39
C GLY A 245 21.11 -4.31 5.32
N GLN A 246 21.98 -3.31 5.23
CA GLN A 246 23.00 -3.17 4.16
C GLN A 246 22.42 -3.15 2.74
N LEU A 247 21.17 -2.73 2.58
CA LEU A 247 20.45 -2.68 1.29
C LEU A 247 20.58 -1.33 0.57
N GLY A 248 21.31 -0.40 1.18
CA GLY A 248 21.59 0.94 0.66
C GLY A 248 20.82 2.05 1.36
N GLU A 249 21.13 3.28 0.97
CA GLU A 249 20.46 4.51 1.39
C GLU A 249 20.11 5.38 0.19
N TYR A 250 18.98 6.08 0.26
CA TYR A 250 18.63 7.07 -0.75
C TYR A 250 19.57 8.27 -0.59
N GLY A 251 20.13 8.74 -1.72
CA GLY A 251 20.93 9.97 -1.72
C GLY A 251 20.12 11.18 -1.26
N LYS A 252 20.79 12.28 -0.93
CA LYS A 252 20.10 13.51 -0.48
C LYS A 252 19.11 14.02 -1.53
N ASP A 253 19.56 14.20 -2.77
CA ASP A 253 18.72 14.73 -3.86
C ASP A 253 17.53 13.81 -4.15
N GLU A 254 17.74 12.49 -4.06
CA GLU A 254 16.66 11.52 -4.21
C GLU A 254 15.67 11.56 -3.05
N THR A 255 16.17 11.67 -1.82
CA THR A 255 15.35 11.81 -0.60
C THR A 255 14.48 13.06 -0.70
N ASP A 256 15.04 14.19 -1.13
CA ASP A 256 14.31 15.45 -1.30
C ASP A 256 13.20 15.29 -2.36
N ALA A 257 13.48 14.60 -3.47
CA ALA A 257 12.51 14.30 -4.51
C ALA A 257 11.40 13.32 -4.06
N ILE A 258 11.73 12.31 -3.26
CA ILE A 258 10.75 11.38 -2.67
C ILE A 258 9.82 12.14 -1.74
N LEU A 259 10.37 12.92 -0.81
CA LEU A 259 9.60 13.66 0.19
C LEU A 259 8.72 14.72 -0.47
N ASP A 260 9.20 15.42 -1.51
CA ASP A 260 8.36 16.31 -2.31
C ASP A 260 7.15 15.57 -2.91
N LEU A 261 7.39 14.43 -3.57
CA LEU A 261 6.33 13.66 -4.17
C LEU A 261 5.33 13.15 -3.12
N MET A 262 5.82 12.60 -2.01
CA MET A 262 4.98 12.09 -0.92
C MET A 262 4.09 13.20 -0.34
N ARG A 263 4.63 14.42 -0.12
CA ARG A 263 3.82 15.55 0.35
C ARG A 263 2.69 15.90 -0.61
N ARG A 264 2.93 15.83 -1.92
CA ARG A 264 1.89 16.11 -2.94
C ARG A 264 0.83 15.01 -2.99
N MET A 265 1.23 13.73 -2.92
CA MET A 265 0.28 12.61 -2.96
C MET A 265 -0.53 12.49 -1.65
N PHE A 266 0.05 12.87 -0.51
CA PHE A 266 -0.64 12.94 0.79
C PHE A 266 -1.31 14.30 1.06
N ALA A 267 -1.52 15.13 0.04
CA ALA A 267 -2.30 16.34 0.22
C ALA A 267 -3.72 15.97 0.69
N PHE A 268 -4.18 16.58 1.79
CA PHE A 268 -5.48 16.23 2.38
C PHE A 268 -6.63 16.44 1.41
N ARG A 269 -6.64 17.53 0.64
CA ARG A 269 -7.69 17.78 -0.34
C ARG A 269 -7.46 16.94 -1.60
N PRO A 270 -8.45 16.14 -2.04
CA PRO A 270 -8.34 15.32 -3.25
C PRO A 270 -7.90 16.10 -4.49
N GLU A 271 -8.35 17.35 -4.63
CA GLU A 271 -8.04 18.24 -5.76
C GLU A 271 -6.62 18.81 -5.76
N ASP A 272 -5.91 18.75 -4.63
CA ASP A 272 -4.51 19.18 -4.52
C ASP A 272 -3.54 18.04 -4.86
N GLN A 273 -4.03 16.80 -4.95
CA GLN A 273 -3.21 15.62 -5.25
C GLN A 273 -2.91 15.53 -6.76
N PRO A 274 -1.73 15.04 -7.15
CA PRO A 274 -1.41 14.78 -8.54
C PRO A 274 -2.22 13.59 -9.08
N THR A 275 -2.52 13.61 -10.38
CA THR A 275 -3.00 12.42 -11.09
C THR A 275 -1.90 11.35 -11.17
N ALA A 276 -2.29 10.10 -11.40
CA ALA A 276 -1.34 8.98 -11.56
C ALA A 276 -0.30 9.25 -12.68
N GLU A 277 -0.71 9.91 -13.77
CA GLU A 277 0.19 10.34 -14.84
C GLU A 277 1.18 11.43 -14.41
N GLU A 278 0.76 12.37 -13.58
CA GLU A 278 1.64 13.41 -13.04
C GLU A 278 2.64 12.85 -12.04
N VAL A 279 2.26 11.85 -11.23
CA VAL A 279 3.25 11.18 -10.37
C VAL A 279 4.27 10.39 -11.21
N LEU A 280 3.89 9.72 -12.31
CA LEU A 280 4.86 9.12 -13.25
C LEU A 280 5.85 10.14 -13.84
N ARG A 281 5.42 11.39 -14.03
CA ARG A 281 6.25 12.49 -14.55
C ARG A 281 7.03 13.25 -13.47
N SER A 282 6.85 12.88 -12.20
CA SER A 282 7.57 13.53 -11.09
C SER A 282 9.08 13.33 -11.20
N GLU A 283 9.83 14.23 -10.56
CA GLU A 283 11.30 14.19 -10.58
C GLU A 283 11.84 12.83 -10.10
N TRP A 284 11.31 12.31 -8.99
CA TRP A 284 11.74 11.03 -8.43
C TRP A 284 11.50 9.88 -9.42
N MET A 285 10.29 9.80 -9.98
CA MET A 285 9.91 8.72 -10.90
C MET A 285 10.74 8.74 -12.18
N VAL A 286 11.02 9.91 -12.75
CA VAL A 286 11.74 10.03 -14.03
C VAL A 286 13.25 9.84 -13.84
N LYS A 287 13.86 10.43 -12.82
CA LYS A 287 15.32 10.42 -12.65
C LYS A 287 15.85 9.13 -12.01
N TRP A 288 15.08 8.48 -11.14
CA TRP A 288 15.52 7.30 -10.40
C TRP A 288 14.69 6.04 -10.68
N CYS A 289 13.36 6.14 -10.69
CA CYS A 289 12.52 4.93 -10.79
C CYS A 289 12.45 4.33 -12.20
N LEU A 290 12.26 5.18 -13.22
CA LEU A 290 12.16 4.77 -14.62
C LEU A 290 13.44 4.05 -15.12
N PRO A 291 14.66 4.56 -14.87
CA PRO A 291 15.88 3.86 -15.27
C PRO A 291 15.96 2.43 -14.71
N ASP A 292 15.62 2.23 -13.44
CA ASP A 292 15.70 0.91 -12.80
C ASP A 292 14.61 -0.04 -13.31
N PHE A 293 13.41 0.48 -13.56
CA PHE A 293 12.34 -0.25 -14.23
C PHE A 293 12.74 -0.71 -15.65
N GLU A 294 13.35 0.18 -16.45
CA GLU A 294 13.84 -0.12 -17.80
C GLU A 294 14.99 -1.12 -17.79
N ARG A 295 15.96 -0.98 -16.86
CA ARG A 295 17.02 -1.98 -16.66
C ARG A 295 16.43 -3.37 -16.43
N GLY A 296 15.41 -3.48 -15.58
CA GLY A 296 14.70 -4.74 -15.38
C GLY A 296 14.03 -5.28 -16.64
N LEU A 297 13.55 -4.42 -17.58
CA LEU A 297 12.87 -4.88 -18.81
C LEU A 297 13.85 -5.53 -19.78
N HIS A 298 15.08 -5.04 -19.80
CA HIS A 298 16.15 -5.59 -20.62
C HIS A 298 16.67 -6.94 -20.09
N LEU A 299 16.65 -7.15 -18.77
CA LEU A 299 17.08 -8.40 -18.13
C LEU A 299 16.08 -9.55 -18.26
N SER A 300 14.83 -9.25 -18.64
CA SER A 300 13.75 -10.24 -18.80
C SER A 300 13.57 -10.76 -20.24
N ARG A 301 14.44 -10.36 -21.18
CA ARG A 301 14.47 -10.84 -22.58
C ARG A 301 15.56 -11.86 -22.79
#